data_AF-A0A3A5L4C6-F1
#
_entry.id   AF-A0A3A5L4C6-F1
#
_cell.length_a   1.000
_cell.length_b   1.000
_cell.length_c   1.000
_cell.angle_alpha   90.00
_cell.angle_beta   90.00
_cell.angle_gamma   90.00
#
_symmetry.space_group_name_H-M   'P 1'
#
loop_
_entity.id
_entity.type
_entity.pdbx_description
1 polymer ?
#
loop_
_entity_poly.entity_id
_entity_poly.type
_entity_poly.pdbx_seq_one_letter_code
_entity_poly.pdbx_strand_id
1 'polypeptide(L)'
;MSELNEFLRTAWGSEQWILEGWNKITEEEKNLIRQRMDELFKDGLPFELKNHKLLYVFTFSLLAQLEVLAIQVPLKFQDKMSSEEHRQRMRVQFLDEIFHGLVFTKIVYMLSAPHAMPPAYNEHIEVLCNFIRNEDCPKVAVMLLNLIGEGWIEEIFYSLKKQGVAPRVFETIIDDEHRHVCEADLYKDIGLPDMDEVREKMAFLEEQLLTNIFLQYKYMFSVCSLLGVDGTIDFLQSLNQKHLQQLEKINLKPSDNWQFFMKVGEELFPRIREMSELHYAVEMTPIRKVFMTQWSDPSDPTMVGEFNLNISCIDFFNKKFPPETVTILMLQAVSQGLSETDSFRSFLNYRQLFQSKEAYMGLIVKLPDCGDHIGTIVFENCHRMAFQEIAVRVRNIMKMMVYCFKKREYLEKTYPHLSVKLEKMLYELATDGYDYPLPGNAVVSLSNIGFCGYVRTKSPLRCNEAMKFTLLEVDRKPVWNKETQAFEPQDILPVSISADHRIFDGNIPVPKMVQGYFNQMFAKFLEDLANPPTLIPDTQEAQLFKVMEELITRNVELAYKTLLVLQTYWVDPLRVETLLSEELRQELESNPPEGFYQ
;
A
#
# COMPACT_ATOMS: atom_id res chain seq x y z
N MET A 1 9.26 -14.02 39.22
CA MET A 1 8.73 -13.97 37.84
C MET A 1 8.56 -12.54 37.33
N SER A 2 8.21 -11.53 38.15
CA SER A 2 8.14 -10.13 37.69
C SER A 2 9.50 -9.56 37.25
N GLU A 3 10.56 -9.70 38.07
CA GLU A 3 11.91 -9.20 37.70
C GLU A 3 12.46 -9.90 36.45
N LEU A 4 12.31 -11.22 36.34
CA LEU A 4 12.76 -11.96 35.15
C LEU A 4 11.99 -11.51 33.90
N ASN A 5 10.70 -11.22 34.02
CA ASN A 5 9.93 -10.66 32.91
C ASN A 5 10.39 -9.24 32.53
N GLU A 6 10.77 -8.40 33.50
CA GLU A 6 11.36 -7.08 33.22
C GLU A 6 12.72 -7.19 32.51
N PHE A 7 13.52 -8.21 32.82
CA PHE A 7 14.80 -8.46 32.14
C PHE A 7 14.65 -9.08 30.74
N LEU A 8 13.65 -9.94 30.53
CA LEU A 8 13.51 -10.73 29.30
C LEU A 8 12.50 -10.17 28.31
N ARG A 9 11.46 -9.47 28.77
CA ARG A 9 10.43 -8.89 27.90
C ARG A 9 10.82 -7.46 27.58
N THR A 10 10.98 -7.16 26.29
CA THR A 10 11.00 -5.77 25.82
C THR A 10 9.65 -5.12 26.16
N ALA A 11 9.69 -4.07 26.98
CA ALA A 11 8.52 -3.24 27.24
C ALA A 11 8.09 -2.58 25.93
N TRP A 12 6.79 -2.67 25.60
CA TRP A 12 6.25 -2.01 24.42
C TRP A 12 5.81 -0.59 24.79
N GLY A 13 6.06 0.41 23.93
CA GLY A 13 5.91 1.83 24.27
C GLY A 13 4.54 2.21 24.82
N SER A 14 3.46 1.62 24.30
CA SER A 14 2.09 1.82 24.79
C SER A 14 1.92 1.44 26.27
N GLU A 15 2.63 0.43 26.75
CA GLU A 15 2.49 -0.06 28.13
C GLU A 15 2.93 0.95 29.17
N GLN A 16 3.93 1.77 28.84
CA GLN A 16 4.41 2.84 29.72
C GLN A 16 3.29 3.83 30.05
N TRP A 17 2.56 4.27 29.02
CA TRP A 17 1.51 5.28 29.16
C TRP A 17 0.27 4.73 29.86
N ILE A 18 -0.08 3.47 29.56
CA ILE A 18 -1.13 2.74 30.28
C ILE A 18 -0.76 2.60 31.75
N LEU A 19 0.49 2.23 32.06
CA LEU A 19 0.95 2.07 33.44
C LEU A 19 0.95 3.40 34.20
N GLU A 20 1.33 4.49 33.56
CA GLU A 20 1.23 5.83 34.14
C GLU A 20 -0.21 6.16 34.51
N GLY A 21 -1.16 5.98 33.57
CA GLY A 21 -2.57 6.19 33.83
C GLY A 21 -3.12 5.27 34.93
N TRP A 22 -2.77 3.99 34.87
CA TRP A 22 -3.16 2.96 35.84
C TRP A 22 -2.72 3.29 37.27
N ASN A 23 -1.58 3.96 37.44
CA ASN A 23 -1.08 4.38 38.75
C ASN A 23 -1.80 5.61 39.33
N LYS A 24 -2.67 6.26 38.55
CA LYS A 24 -3.41 7.48 38.92
C LYS A 24 -4.90 7.22 39.19
N ILE A 25 -5.32 5.97 39.09
CA ILE A 25 -6.70 5.53 39.35
C ILE A 25 -6.80 4.77 40.67
N THR A 26 -7.96 4.86 41.30
CA THR A 26 -8.31 4.19 42.56
C THR A 26 -8.51 2.69 42.35
N GLU A 27 -8.51 1.91 43.44
CA GLU A 27 -8.78 0.47 43.34
C GLU A 27 -10.21 0.16 42.85
N GLU A 28 -11.18 1.02 43.13
CA GLU A 28 -12.56 0.88 42.62
C GLU A 28 -12.60 1.04 41.10
N GLU A 29 -11.92 2.07 40.57
CA GLU A 29 -11.79 2.31 39.13
C GLU A 29 -10.99 1.19 38.43
N LYS A 30 -9.92 0.69 39.05
CA LYS A 30 -9.19 -0.48 38.54
C LYS A 30 -10.09 -1.71 38.46
N ASN A 31 -10.94 -1.93 39.45
CA ASN A 31 -11.88 -3.05 39.45
C ASN A 31 -12.95 -2.88 38.37
N LEU A 32 -13.44 -1.66 38.12
CA LEU A 32 -14.33 -1.36 37.01
C LEU A 32 -13.69 -1.74 35.66
N ILE A 33 -12.47 -1.26 35.40
CA ILE A 33 -11.75 -1.58 34.16
C ILE A 33 -11.49 -3.08 34.04
N ARG A 34 -11.08 -3.76 35.12
CA ARG A 34 -10.89 -5.22 35.15
C ARG A 34 -12.17 -5.96 34.78
N GLN A 35 -13.32 -5.61 35.35
CA GLN A 35 -14.60 -6.24 35.03
C GLN A 35 -14.97 -6.06 33.56
N ARG A 36 -14.78 -4.86 32.99
CA ARG A 36 -15.00 -4.60 31.56
C ARG A 36 -14.08 -5.44 30.68
N MET A 37 -12.80 -5.54 31.04
CA MET A 37 -11.81 -6.37 30.34
C MET A 37 -12.15 -7.87 30.43
N ASP A 38 -12.59 -8.35 31.60
CA ASP A 38 -12.99 -9.74 31.78
C ASP A 38 -14.23 -10.07 30.97
N GLU A 39 -15.23 -9.18 30.93
CA GLU A 39 -16.45 -9.38 30.14
C GLU A 39 -16.17 -9.35 28.62
N LEU A 40 -15.35 -8.39 28.15
CA LEU A 40 -15.02 -8.29 26.73
C LEU A 40 -14.24 -9.53 26.25
N PHE A 41 -13.29 -10.02 27.05
CA PHE A 41 -12.39 -11.12 26.70
C PHE A 41 -12.77 -12.48 27.33
N LYS A 42 -13.99 -12.63 27.84
CA LYS A 42 -14.43 -13.85 28.56
C LYS A 42 -14.23 -15.15 27.75
N ASP A 43 -14.37 -15.05 26.43
CA ASP A 43 -14.24 -16.16 25.48
C ASP A 43 -12.90 -16.14 24.71
N GLY A 44 -11.92 -15.37 25.18
CA GLY A 44 -10.64 -15.16 24.50
C GLY A 44 -10.66 -13.92 23.59
N LEU A 45 -10.19 -14.05 22.34
CA LEU A 45 -10.16 -12.93 21.40
C LEU A 45 -11.60 -12.50 21.10
N PRO A 46 -11.98 -11.21 21.26
CA PRO A 46 -13.38 -10.77 21.23
C PRO A 46 -13.99 -10.72 19.82
N PHE A 47 -13.37 -11.38 18.85
CA PHE A 47 -13.81 -11.45 17.46
C PHE A 47 -13.11 -12.62 16.73
N GLU A 48 -13.71 -13.02 15.61
CA GLU A 48 -13.12 -13.99 14.69
C GLU A 48 -12.28 -13.29 13.61
N LEU A 49 -11.16 -13.92 13.24
CA LEU A 49 -10.32 -13.47 12.14
C LEU A 49 -10.93 -13.87 10.81
N LYS A 50 -11.51 -12.91 10.08
CA LYS A 50 -12.04 -13.11 8.73
C LYS A 50 -10.97 -12.99 7.65
N ASN A 51 -9.89 -12.27 7.95
CA ASN A 51 -8.74 -12.04 7.08
C ASN A 51 -7.45 -12.59 7.71
N HIS A 52 -6.33 -12.46 6.98
CA HIS A 52 -5.04 -12.92 7.47
C HIS A 52 -4.62 -12.17 8.75
N LYS A 53 -4.17 -12.95 9.73
CA LYS A 53 -3.80 -12.50 11.08
C LYS A 53 -2.84 -11.30 11.10
N LEU A 54 -1.89 -11.27 10.16
CA LEU A 54 -0.90 -10.19 10.02
C LEU A 54 -1.55 -8.80 9.88
N LEU A 55 -2.67 -8.69 9.16
CA LEU A 55 -3.37 -7.43 8.96
C LEU A 55 -3.96 -6.90 10.26
N TYR A 56 -4.49 -7.80 11.08
CA TYR A 56 -5.01 -7.46 12.41
C TYR A 56 -3.88 -7.07 13.35
N VAL A 57 -2.73 -7.76 13.32
CA VAL A 57 -1.57 -7.43 14.14
C VAL A 57 -1.16 -5.97 13.92
N PHE A 58 -0.88 -5.56 12.67
CA PHE A 58 -0.48 -4.19 12.39
C PHE A 58 -1.59 -3.17 12.65
N THR A 59 -2.84 -3.48 12.28
CA THR A 59 -3.97 -2.56 12.53
C THR A 59 -4.15 -2.29 14.02
N PHE A 60 -4.18 -3.34 14.85
CA PHE A 60 -4.33 -3.16 16.29
C PHE A 60 -3.07 -2.60 16.96
N SER A 61 -1.87 -2.81 16.40
CA SER A 61 -0.66 -2.11 16.83
C SER A 61 -0.73 -0.61 16.61
N LEU A 62 -1.23 -0.17 15.43
CA LEU A 62 -1.48 1.24 15.16
C LEU A 62 -2.45 1.83 16.19
N LEU A 63 -3.60 1.18 16.37
CA LEU A 63 -4.64 1.67 17.29
C LEU A 63 -4.14 1.73 18.74
N ALA A 64 -3.49 0.69 19.24
CA ALA A 64 -2.91 0.71 20.58
C ALA A 64 -1.83 1.79 20.78
N GLN A 65 -1.17 2.26 19.72
CA GLN A 65 -0.23 3.37 19.80
C GLN A 65 -0.93 4.75 19.71
N LEU A 66 -1.98 4.88 18.91
CA LEU A 66 -2.75 6.12 18.81
C LEU A 66 -3.54 6.39 20.08
N GLU A 67 -4.11 5.37 20.71
CA GLU A 67 -5.04 5.50 21.84
C GLU A 67 -4.36 5.88 23.15
N VAL A 68 -3.11 5.47 23.33
CA VAL A 68 -2.33 5.90 24.51
C VAL A 68 -2.01 7.40 24.51
N LEU A 69 -2.21 8.09 23.39
CA LEU A 69 -2.21 9.55 23.33
C LEU A 69 -3.31 10.15 24.21
N ALA A 70 -4.51 9.59 24.10
CA ALA A 70 -5.71 10.16 24.67
C ALA A 70 -5.75 10.00 26.20
N ILE A 71 -4.97 9.08 26.77
CA ILE A 71 -4.76 8.96 28.23
C ILE A 71 -4.14 10.25 28.83
N GLN A 72 -3.22 10.89 28.10
CA GLN A 72 -2.33 11.90 28.66
C GLN A 72 -2.99 13.28 28.84
N VAL A 73 -3.93 13.64 27.96
CA VAL A 73 -4.60 14.95 28.02
C VAL A 73 -5.53 15.04 29.25
N PRO A 74 -6.46 14.11 29.50
CA PRO A 74 -7.24 14.07 30.73
C PRO A 74 -6.34 14.03 31.97
N LEU A 75 -5.27 13.22 31.95
CA LEU A 75 -4.33 13.13 33.07
C LEU A 75 -3.69 14.47 33.43
N LYS A 76 -3.31 15.28 32.44
CA LYS A 76 -2.63 16.58 32.65
C LYS A 76 -3.59 17.72 32.96
N PHE A 77 -4.83 17.66 32.48
CA PHE A 77 -5.72 18.82 32.43
C PHE A 77 -7.00 18.68 33.24
N GLN A 78 -7.36 17.48 33.73
CA GLN A 78 -8.54 17.28 34.57
C GLN A 78 -8.59 18.28 35.75
N ASP A 79 -7.49 18.44 36.50
CA ASP A 79 -7.43 19.33 37.66
C ASP A 79 -7.46 20.83 37.29
N LYS A 80 -7.32 21.16 36.00
CA LYS A 80 -7.37 22.53 35.48
C LYS A 80 -8.76 22.93 35.01
N MET A 81 -9.74 22.02 35.02
CA MET A 81 -11.13 22.34 34.66
C MET A 81 -11.81 23.13 35.79
N SER A 82 -12.52 24.20 35.42
CA SER A 82 -13.17 25.11 36.36
C SER A 82 -14.42 24.51 37.01
N SER A 83 -15.24 23.79 36.23
CA SER A 83 -16.46 23.15 36.75
C SER A 83 -16.22 21.72 37.25
N GLU A 84 -16.98 21.33 38.27
CA GLU A 84 -16.96 19.97 38.80
C GLU A 84 -17.51 18.94 37.80
N GLU A 85 -18.50 19.32 37.02
CA GLU A 85 -19.09 18.46 35.98
C GLU A 85 -18.07 18.11 34.89
N HIS A 86 -17.31 19.09 34.38
CA HIS A 86 -16.27 18.81 33.39
C HIS A 86 -15.09 18.04 33.98
N ARG A 87 -14.73 18.28 35.26
CA ARG A 87 -13.76 17.43 35.96
C ARG A 87 -14.20 15.97 35.98
N GLN A 88 -15.47 15.72 36.29
CA GLN A 88 -16.02 14.36 36.32
C GLN A 88 -16.06 13.74 34.93
N ARG A 89 -16.46 14.47 33.88
CA ARG A 89 -16.45 13.95 32.51
C ARG A 89 -15.03 13.67 32.00
N MET A 90 -14.05 14.53 32.28
CA MET A 90 -12.65 14.25 31.99
C MET A 90 -12.13 13.04 32.77
N ARG A 91 -12.58 12.85 34.01
CA ARG A 91 -12.24 11.65 34.77
C ARG A 91 -12.82 10.40 34.13
N VAL A 92 -14.05 10.43 33.64
CA VAL A 92 -14.67 9.31 32.90
C VAL A 92 -13.89 9.02 31.62
N GLN A 93 -13.61 10.04 30.82
CA GLN A 93 -12.77 9.91 29.62
C GLN A 93 -11.44 9.26 29.98
N PHE A 94 -10.71 9.76 30.99
CA PHE A 94 -9.45 9.17 31.45
C PHE A 94 -9.54 7.66 31.75
N LEU A 95 -10.64 7.19 32.35
CA LEU A 95 -10.86 5.78 32.62
C LEU A 95 -11.15 4.98 31.33
N ASP A 96 -11.91 5.57 30.42
CA ASP A 96 -12.25 4.98 29.12
C ASP A 96 -10.99 4.83 28.25
N GLU A 97 -10.12 5.84 28.18
CA GLU A 97 -8.85 5.78 27.42
C GLU A 97 -7.87 4.72 27.97
N ILE A 98 -7.79 4.57 29.31
CA ILE A 98 -7.00 3.49 29.92
C ILE A 98 -7.58 2.13 29.52
N PHE A 99 -8.90 2.01 29.50
CA PHE A 99 -9.58 0.80 29.06
C PHE A 99 -9.30 0.52 27.58
N HIS A 100 -9.42 1.49 26.67
CA HIS A 100 -9.14 1.31 25.23
C HIS A 100 -7.69 0.90 24.98
N GLY A 101 -6.74 1.61 25.62
CA GLY A 101 -5.32 1.26 25.57
C GLY A 101 -5.05 -0.19 26.00
N LEU A 102 -5.70 -0.66 27.07
CA LEU A 102 -5.62 -2.05 27.54
C LEU A 102 -6.27 -3.04 26.56
N VAL A 103 -7.44 -2.72 26.02
CA VAL A 103 -8.16 -3.56 25.05
C VAL A 103 -7.30 -3.81 23.81
N PHE A 104 -6.82 -2.75 23.17
CA PHE A 104 -6.02 -2.89 21.95
C PHE A 104 -4.68 -3.56 22.24
N THR A 105 -3.99 -3.19 23.33
CA THR A 105 -2.73 -3.83 23.72
C THR A 105 -2.91 -5.34 23.97
N LYS A 106 -3.97 -5.73 24.69
CA LYS A 106 -4.29 -7.15 24.93
C LYS A 106 -4.60 -7.90 23.63
N ILE A 107 -5.35 -7.28 22.71
CA ILE A 107 -5.61 -7.86 21.38
C ILE A 107 -4.29 -8.10 20.65
N VAL A 108 -3.38 -7.12 20.60
CA VAL A 108 -2.08 -7.28 19.94
C VAL A 108 -1.29 -8.44 20.55
N TYR A 109 -1.18 -8.53 21.88
CA TYR A 109 -0.49 -9.65 22.53
C TYR A 109 -1.11 -11.02 22.21
N MET A 110 -2.44 -11.12 22.19
CA MET A 110 -3.14 -12.36 21.82
C MET A 110 -2.91 -12.72 20.35
N LEU A 111 -2.89 -11.73 19.46
CA LEU A 111 -2.51 -11.92 18.07
C LEU A 111 -1.02 -12.25 17.94
N SER A 112 -0.13 -11.79 18.80
CA SER A 112 1.29 -12.12 18.73
C SER A 112 1.64 -13.51 19.30
N ALA A 113 0.68 -14.28 19.82
CA ALA A 113 0.91 -15.62 20.34
C ALA A 113 1.43 -16.60 19.27
N PRO A 114 2.33 -17.55 19.63
CA PRO A 114 2.74 -17.89 21.00
C PRO A 114 3.89 -17.03 21.56
N HIS A 115 4.59 -16.26 20.72
CA HIS A 115 5.77 -15.50 21.14
C HIS A 115 5.40 -14.22 21.90
N ALA A 116 4.17 -13.72 21.73
CA ALA A 116 3.65 -12.55 22.42
C ALA A 116 4.57 -11.32 22.29
N MET A 117 5.25 -11.18 21.15
CA MET A 117 6.07 -10.01 20.83
C MET A 117 5.31 -9.14 19.83
N PRO A 118 4.69 -8.03 20.24
CA PRO A 118 4.11 -7.04 19.32
C PRO A 118 5.13 -6.55 18.28
N PRO A 119 4.67 -6.06 17.11
CA PRO A 119 5.51 -5.26 16.22
C PRO A 119 6.23 -4.13 16.96
N ALA A 120 7.41 -3.76 16.48
CA ALA A 120 8.19 -2.67 17.05
C ALA A 120 7.36 -1.39 17.13
N TYR A 121 7.50 -0.67 18.26
CA TYR A 121 6.83 0.61 18.49
C TYR A 121 7.32 1.64 17.46
N ASN A 122 6.42 2.36 16.80
CA ASN A 122 6.79 3.19 15.66
C ASN A 122 7.10 4.63 16.10
N GLU A 123 8.37 5.04 15.98
CA GLU A 123 8.82 6.37 16.37
C GLU A 123 8.16 7.52 15.58
N HIS A 124 7.72 7.27 14.34
CA HIS A 124 7.07 8.30 13.52
C HIS A 124 5.67 8.63 14.05
N ILE A 125 4.88 7.61 14.40
CA ILE A 125 3.58 7.82 15.05
C ILE A 125 3.77 8.57 16.37
N GLU A 126 4.85 8.26 17.10
CA GLU A 126 5.17 8.92 18.37
C GLU A 126 5.50 10.42 18.22
N VAL A 127 5.92 10.90 17.04
CA VAL A 127 6.11 12.34 16.78
C VAL A 127 4.77 13.08 16.89
N LEU A 128 3.72 12.55 16.26
CA LEU A 128 2.37 13.12 16.34
C LEU A 128 1.85 13.05 17.78
N CYS A 129 2.04 11.91 18.44
CA CYS A 129 1.61 11.74 19.84
C CYS A 129 2.33 12.72 20.79
N ASN A 130 3.65 12.88 20.65
CA ASN A 130 4.43 13.80 21.47
C ASN A 130 4.05 15.26 21.25
N PHE A 131 3.66 15.64 20.03
CA PHE A 131 3.25 17.01 19.74
C PHE A 131 2.05 17.44 20.60
N ILE A 132 1.00 16.61 20.62
CA ILE A 132 -0.18 16.88 21.45
C ILE A 132 0.15 16.71 22.93
N ARG A 133 0.93 15.67 23.29
CA ARG A 133 1.32 15.40 24.68
C ARG A 133 2.11 16.54 25.30
N ASN A 134 3.00 17.18 24.55
CA ASN A 134 3.88 18.24 25.07
C ASN A 134 3.25 19.64 24.99
N GLU A 135 1.99 19.74 24.60
CA GLU A 135 1.26 21.01 24.64
C GLU A 135 1.02 21.44 26.09
N ASP A 136 1.44 22.65 26.44
CA ASP A 136 1.30 23.18 27.80
C ASP A 136 -0.04 23.90 27.99
N CYS A 137 -0.58 24.49 26.92
CA CYS A 137 -1.83 25.23 26.94
C CYS A 137 -3.02 24.25 26.94
N PRO A 138 -3.82 24.19 28.02
CA PRO A 138 -4.96 23.26 28.11
C PRO A 138 -5.99 23.48 27.00
N LYS A 139 -6.21 24.74 26.60
CA LYS A 139 -7.16 25.11 25.55
C LYS A 139 -6.75 24.57 24.19
N VAL A 140 -5.44 24.67 23.89
CA VAL A 140 -4.88 24.16 22.65
C VAL A 140 -4.85 22.64 22.69
N ALA A 141 -4.32 22.03 23.75
CA ALA A 141 -4.18 20.58 23.87
C ALA A 141 -5.52 19.84 23.71
N VAL A 142 -6.55 20.30 24.44
CA VAL A 142 -7.87 19.66 24.41
C VAL A 142 -8.55 19.85 23.06
N MET A 143 -8.40 21.02 22.43
CA MET A 143 -8.95 21.23 21.10
C MET A 143 -8.20 20.39 20.06
N LEU A 144 -6.86 20.31 20.10
CA LEU A 144 -6.10 19.47 19.17
C LEU A 144 -6.41 17.97 19.33
N LEU A 145 -6.60 17.49 20.58
CA LEU A 145 -6.98 16.10 20.81
C LEU A 145 -8.46 15.86 20.51
N ASN A 146 -9.39 16.47 21.23
CA ASN A 146 -10.79 16.06 21.22
C ASN A 146 -11.54 16.53 19.98
N LEU A 147 -11.21 17.71 19.42
CA LEU A 147 -11.88 18.18 18.21
C LEU A 147 -11.32 17.48 16.96
N ILE A 148 -10.02 17.18 16.95
CA ILE A 148 -9.29 16.89 15.72
C ILE A 148 -8.69 15.48 15.77
N GLY A 149 -7.87 15.16 16.77
CA GLY A 149 -7.28 13.84 16.97
C GLY A 149 -8.30 12.71 17.12
N GLU A 150 -9.20 12.82 18.11
CA GLU A 150 -10.32 11.89 18.35
C GLU A 150 -11.23 11.83 17.12
N GLY A 151 -11.52 12.98 16.53
CA GLY A 151 -12.28 13.05 15.28
C GLY A 151 -11.72 12.14 14.19
N TRP A 152 -10.40 12.14 13.99
CA TRP A 152 -9.73 11.28 13.01
C TRP A 152 -9.69 9.80 13.43
N ILE A 153 -9.39 9.50 14.70
CA ILE A 153 -9.25 8.14 15.20
C ILE A 153 -10.62 7.43 15.21
N GLU A 154 -11.68 8.12 15.62
CA GLU A 154 -13.05 7.62 15.57
C GLU A 154 -13.46 7.18 14.17
N GLU A 155 -13.06 7.89 13.10
CA GLU A 155 -13.39 7.47 11.74
C GLU A 155 -12.74 6.15 11.35
N ILE A 156 -11.58 5.84 11.92
CA ILE A 156 -10.96 4.52 11.78
C ILE A 156 -11.86 3.47 12.46
N PHE A 157 -12.37 3.75 13.66
CA PHE A 157 -13.27 2.84 14.39
C PHE A 157 -14.58 2.61 13.66
N TYR A 158 -15.25 3.67 13.20
CA TYR A 158 -16.49 3.58 12.43
C TYR A 158 -16.27 2.78 11.15
N SER A 159 -15.17 3.03 10.44
CA SER A 159 -14.84 2.32 9.20
C SER A 159 -14.59 0.83 9.44
N LEU A 160 -13.81 0.48 10.47
CA LEU A 160 -13.54 -0.91 10.82
C LEU A 160 -14.81 -1.64 11.32
N LYS A 161 -15.64 -0.99 12.14
CA LYS A 161 -16.95 -1.52 12.59
C LYS A 161 -17.87 -1.76 11.39
N LYS A 162 -17.99 -0.79 10.47
CA LYS A 162 -18.83 -0.89 9.26
C LYS A 162 -18.43 -2.07 8.38
N GLN A 163 -17.13 -2.37 8.28
CA GLN A 163 -16.60 -3.52 7.54
C GLN A 163 -16.60 -4.83 8.34
N GLY A 164 -17.19 -4.82 9.54
CA GLY A 164 -17.34 -6.01 10.38
C GLY A 164 -16.02 -6.57 10.90
N VAL A 165 -15.01 -5.70 11.03
CA VAL A 165 -13.73 -5.98 11.69
C VAL A 165 -13.92 -5.73 13.18
N ALA A 166 -13.76 -6.76 14.02
CA ALA A 166 -13.89 -6.69 15.47
C ALA A 166 -15.10 -5.85 15.98
N PRO A 167 -16.33 -6.11 15.50
CA PRO A 167 -17.48 -5.21 15.69
C PRO A 167 -17.82 -4.97 17.17
N ARG A 168 -17.71 -6.00 18.03
CA ARG A 168 -17.95 -5.87 19.48
C ARG A 168 -16.95 -4.94 20.16
N VAL A 169 -15.68 -4.97 19.72
CA VAL A 169 -14.63 -4.11 20.26
C VAL A 169 -14.93 -2.66 19.91
N PHE A 170 -15.13 -2.35 18.64
CA PHE A 170 -15.38 -0.98 18.21
C PHE A 170 -16.73 -0.46 18.68
N GLU A 171 -17.76 -1.28 18.81
CA GLU A 171 -19.02 -0.86 19.43
C GLU A 171 -18.84 -0.41 20.88
N THR A 172 -18.12 -1.21 21.68
CA THR A 172 -17.84 -0.86 23.07
C THR A 172 -17.05 0.46 23.17
N ILE A 173 -16.04 0.64 22.31
CA ILE A 173 -15.17 1.81 22.32
C ILE A 173 -15.93 3.05 21.83
N ILE A 174 -16.67 2.96 20.72
CA ILE A 174 -17.49 4.05 20.19
C ILE A 174 -18.55 4.51 21.22
N ASP A 175 -19.12 3.61 22.00
CA ASP A 175 -20.07 3.97 23.07
C ASP A 175 -19.40 4.74 24.22
N ASP A 176 -18.09 4.55 24.43
CA ASP A 176 -17.30 5.35 25.35
C ASP A 176 -17.01 6.74 24.77
N GLU A 177 -16.56 6.80 23.51
CA GLU A 177 -16.26 8.07 22.80
C GLU A 177 -17.44 9.04 22.82
N HIS A 178 -18.67 8.54 22.62
CA HIS A 178 -19.88 9.38 22.68
C HIS A 178 -20.12 10.07 24.03
N ARG A 179 -19.51 9.59 25.12
CA ARG A 179 -19.66 10.13 26.48
C ARG A 179 -18.50 11.06 26.87
N HIS A 180 -17.46 11.16 26.04
CA HIS A 180 -16.32 12.05 26.25
C HIS A 180 -16.77 13.52 26.30
N VAL A 181 -15.88 14.41 26.76
CA VAL A 181 -16.20 15.84 26.83
C VAL A 181 -16.30 16.41 25.42
N CYS A 182 -17.49 16.86 25.02
CA CYS A 182 -17.67 17.45 23.69
C CYS A 182 -17.06 18.86 23.63
N GLU A 183 -16.63 19.27 22.44
CA GLU A 183 -15.90 20.53 22.27
C GLU A 183 -16.71 21.76 22.73
N ALA A 184 -18.03 21.74 22.52
CA ALA A 184 -18.92 22.86 22.80
C ALA A 184 -19.06 23.15 24.30
N ASP A 185 -18.92 22.11 25.12
CA ASP A 185 -18.98 22.20 26.57
C ASP A 185 -17.64 22.70 27.14
N LEU A 186 -16.53 22.30 26.52
CA LEU A 186 -15.19 22.80 26.81
C LEU A 186 -15.03 24.29 26.48
N TYR A 187 -15.46 24.75 25.29
CA TYR A 187 -15.35 26.16 24.92
C TYR A 187 -16.07 27.11 25.86
N LYS A 188 -17.15 26.64 26.50
CA LYS A 188 -17.88 27.42 27.52
C LYS A 188 -17.12 27.55 28.84
N ASP A 189 -16.34 26.54 29.22
CA ASP A 189 -15.69 26.49 30.55
C ASP A 189 -14.26 27.06 30.52
N ILE A 190 -13.43 26.66 29.53
CA ILE A 190 -12.03 27.10 29.44
C ILE A 190 -11.80 28.27 28.47
N GLY A 191 -12.78 28.57 27.61
CA GLY A 191 -12.70 29.61 26.57
C GLY A 191 -11.89 29.17 25.34
N LEU A 192 -11.98 29.94 24.26
CA LEU A 192 -11.28 29.66 23.01
C LEU A 192 -9.76 29.96 23.14
N PRO A 193 -8.89 29.14 22.51
CA PRO A 193 -7.47 29.45 22.35
C PRO A 193 -7.24 30.59 21.34
N ASP A 194 -6.00 31.05 21.21
CA ASP A 194 -5.60 31.97 20.13
C ASP A 194 -5.68 31.24 18.78
N MET A 195 -6.55 31.70 17.90
CA MET A 195 -6.83 31.03 16.63
C MET A 195 -5.66 31.07 15.64
N ASP A 196 -4.76 32.06 15.76
CA ASP A 196 -3.57 32.11 14.90
C ASP A 196 -2.56 31.04 15.33
N GLU A 197 -2.37 30.84 16.64
CA GLU A 197 -1.56 29.75 17.19
C GLU A 197 -2.14 28.38 16.81
N VAL A 198 -3.47 28.23 16.88
CA VAL A 198 -4.14 26.99 16.48
C VAL A 198 -3.94 26.69 15.00
N ARG A 199 -4.04 27.69 14.13
CA ARG A 199 -3.92 27.50 12.68
C ARG A 199 -2.58 26.87 12.30
N GLU A 200 -1.49 27.36 12.87
CA GLU A 200 -0.15 26.82 12.62
C GLU A 200 0.00 25.39 13.17
N LYS A 201 -0.47 25.14 14.39
CA LYS A 201 -0.42 23.82 15.02
C LYS A 201 -1.30 22.80 14.30
N MET A 202 -2.43 23.24 13.76
CA MET A 202 -3.30 22.41 12.93
C MET A 202 -2.62 22.00 11.64
N ALA A 203 -2.06 22.96 10.89
CA ALA A 203 -1.34 22.65 9.66
C ALA A 203 -0.19 21.66 9.91
N PHE A 204 0.54 21.82 11.02
CA PHE A 204 1.56 20.87 11.43
C PHE A 204 0.98 19.47 11.72
N LEU A 205 -0.15 19.37 12.43
CA LEU A 205 -0.80 18.10 12.71
C LEU A 205 -1.30 17.38 11.45
N GLU A 206 -1.88 18.10 10.50
CA GLU A 206 -2.26 17.53 9.20
C GLU A 206 -1.02 16.95 8.50
N GLU A 207 0.08 17.71 8.47
CA GLU A 207 1.33 17.24 7.88
C GLU A 207 1.87 15.98 8.58
N GLN A 208 1.80 15.92 9.91
CA GLN A 208 2.22 14.75 10.67
C GLN A 208 1.30 13.54 10.43
N LEU A 209 -0.02 13.72 10.34
CA LEU A 209 -0.95 12.63 10.01
C LEU A 209 -0.64 12.08 8.62
N LEU A 210 -0.49 12.95 7.62
CA LEU A 210 -0.16 12.54 6.26
C LEU A 210 1.20 11.83 6.20
N THR A 211 2.24 12.40 6.81
CA THR A 211 3.63 11.92 6.64
C THR A 211 3.99 10.76 7.57
N ASN A 212 3.55 10.82 8.83
CA ASN A 212 3.95 9.88 9.87
C ASN A 212 2.91 8.79 10.17
N ILE A 213 1.71 8.86 9.60
CA ILE A 213 0.71 7.79 9.70
C ILE A 213 0.36 7.28 8.29
N PHE A 214 -0.14 8.12 7.39
CA PHE A 214 -0.58 7.66 6.06
C PHE A 214 0.55 7.19 5.14
N LEU A 215 1.79 7.59 5.40
CA LEU A 215 2.94 7.04 4.68
C LEU A 215 3.66 5.91 5.42
N GLN A 216 3.09 5.41 6.54
CA GLN A 216 3.55 4.20 7.21
C GLN A 216 2.86 2.99 6.59
N TYR A 217 3.50 2.49 5.55
CA TYR A 217 2.96 1.49 4.65
C TYR A 217 2.47 0.19 5.36
N LYS A 218 3.09 -0.27 6.46
CA LYS A 218 2.70 -1.51 7.17
C LYS A 218 1.28 -1.38 7.74
N TYR A 219 1.03 -0.23 8.35
CA TYR A 219 -0.25 0.10 8.97
C TYR A 219 -1.28 0.42 7.91
N MET A 220 -0.95 1.28 6.96
CA MET A 220 -1.91 1.68 5.93
C MET A 220 -2.33 0.53 5.02
N PHE A 221 -1.40 -0.32 4.55
CA PHE A 221 -1.80 -1.50 3.79
C PHE A 221 -2.66 -2.45 4.61
N SER A 222 -2.39 -2.59 5.91
CA SER A 222 -3.19 -3.46 6.79
C SER A 222 -4.60 -2.93 7.00
N VAL A 223 -4.74 -1.64 7.30
CA VAL A 223 -6.04 -0.97 7.45
C VAL A 223 -6.81 -1.02 6.14
N CYS A 224 -6.22 -0.57 5.03
CA CYS A 224 -6.89 -0.58 3.72
C CYS A 224 -7.29 -1.99 3.26
N SER A 225 -6.47 -3.01 3.55
CA SER A 225 -6.81 -4.40 3.23
C SER A 225 -7.97 -4.94 4.06
N LEU A 226 -8.07 -4.55 5.34
CA LEU A 226 -9.22 -4.91 6.19
C LEU A 226 -10.50 -4.16 5.80
N LEU A 227 -10.37 -2.91 5.34
CA LEU A 227 -11.49 -2.11 4.88
C LEU A 227 -11.98 -2.50 3.47
N GLY A 228 -11.09 -3.06 2.64
CA GLY A 228 -11.32 -3.18 1.20
C GLY A 228 -11.24 -1.83 0.50
N VAL A 229 -11.31 -1.83 -0.84
CA VAL A 229 -11.17 -0.59 -1.63
C VAL A 229 -12.33 0.38 -1.37
N ASP A 230 -13.57 -0.11 -1.38
CA ASP A 230 -14.73 0.74 -1.09
C ASP A 230 -14.70 1.29 0.33
N GLY A 231 -14.37 0.45 1.32
CA GLY A 231 -14.22 0.91 2.70
C GLY A 231 -13.10 1.93 2.87
N THR A 232 -12.01 1.82 2.10
CA THR A 232 -10.89 2.78 2.12
C THR A 232 -11.32 4.14 1.54
N ILE A 233 -12.09 4.13 0.44
CA ILE A 233 -12.62 5.35 -0.18
C ILE A 233 -13.62 6.02 0.76
N ASP A 234 -14.57 5.25 1.28
CA ASP A 234 -15.55 5.71 2.26
C ASP A 234 -14.85 6.31 3.50
N PHE A 235 -13.79 5.65 4.00
CA PHE A 235 -13.01 6.13 5.14
C PHE A 235 -12.39 7.50 4.85
N LEU A 236 -11.70 7.67 3.72
CA LEU A 236 -11.04 8.94 3.41
C LEU A 236 -12.04 10.08 3.14
N GLN A 237 -13.17 9.77 2.50
CA GLN A 237 -14.26 10.74 2.31
C GLN A 237 -14.88 11.15 3.64
N SER A 238 -15.17 10.19 4.52
CA SER A 238 -15.76 10.45 5.84
C SER A 238 -14.78 11.22 6.74
N LEU A 239 -13.49 10.86 6.70
CA LEU A 239 -12.42 11.57 7.39
C LEU A 239 -12.32 13.03 6.92
N ASN A 240 -12.30 13.28 5.61
CA ASN A 240 -12.24 14.63 5.07
C ASN A 240 -13.49 15.44 5.45
N GLN A 241 -14.67 14.84 5.33
CA GLN A 241 -15.93 15.50 5.68
C GLN A 241 -15.97 15.85 7.17
N LYS A 242 -15.59 14.93 8.05
CA LYS A 242 -15.54 15.18 9.50
C LYS A 242 -14.51 16.24 9.83
N HIS A 243 -13.33 16.19 9.22
CA HIS A 243 -12.29 17.20 9.42
C HIS A 243 -12.77 18.60 9.05
N LEU A 244 -13.43 18.75 7.90
CA LEU A 244 -14.04 20.01 7.47
C LEU A 244 -15.10 20.51 8.46
N GLN A 245 -16.00 19.63 8.89
CA GLN A 245 -17.04 19.96 9.88
C GLN A 245 -16.43 20.40 11.21
N GLN A 246 -15.35 19.76 11.65
CA GLN A 246 -14.67 20.10 12.89
C GLN A 246 -13.95 21.45 12.81
N LEU A 247 -13.28 21.75 11.70
CA LEU A 247 -12.64 23.05 11.49
C LEU A 247 -13.64 24.20 11.32
N GLU A 248 -14.80 23.94 10.71
CA GLU A 248 -15.87 24.94 10.56
C GLU A 248 -16.37 25.46 11.93
N LYS A 249 -16.45 24.58 12.94
CA LYS A 249 -16.84 24.95 14.32
C LYS A 249 -15.93 26.02 14.95
N ILE A 250 -14.67 26.07 14.53
CA ILE A 250 -13.67 27.04 14.99
C ILE A 250 -13.28 28.06 13.92
N ASN A 251 -14.06 28.15 12.84
CA ASN A 251 -13.85 29.07 11.72
C ASN A 251 -12.45 28.96 11.09
N LEU A 252 -11.94 27.73 10.97
CA LEU A 252 -10.70 27.42 10.26
C LEU A 252 -11.00 26.62 8.99
N LYS A 253 -9.99 26.57 8.12
CA LYS A 253 -9.98 25.75 6.90
C LYS A 253 -8.79 24.80 6.94
N PRO A 254 -8.86 23.62 6.30
CA PRO A 254 -7.72 22.73 6.22
C PRO A 254 -6.55 23.40 5.48
N SER A 255 -5.33 22.97 5.77
CA SER A 255 -4.15 23.46 5.04
C SER A 255 -4.19 23.06 3.56
N ASP A 256 -3.41 23.79 2.76
CA ASP A 256 -3.25 23.50 1.34
C ASP A 256 -2.72 22.08 1.09
N ASN A 257 -1.90 21.55 2.00
CA ASN A 257 -1.36 20.20 1.90
C ASN A 257 -2.45 19.13 2.10
N TRP A 258 -3.35 19.33 3.06
CA TRP A 258 -4.51 18.46 3.25
C TRP A 258 -5.42 18.47 2.03
N GLN A 259 -5.79 19.66 1.56
CA GLN A 259 -6.68 19.81 0.39
C GLN A 259 -6.07 19.16 -0.85
N PHE A 260 -4.77 19.38 -1.08
CA PHE A 260 -4.05 18.76 -2.18
C PHE A 260 -4.07 17.23 -2.08
N PHE A 261 -3.78 16.67 -0.89
CA PHE A 261 -3.80 15.22 -0.68
C PHE A 261 -5.18 14.61 -0.95
N MET A 262 -6.24 15.22 -0.42
CA MET A 262 -7.61 14.74 -0.63
C MET A 262 -8.02 14.78 -2.10
N LYS A 263 -7.66 15.85 -2.82
CA LYS A 263 -7.91 15.97 -4.26
C LYS A 263 -7.18 14.90 -5.09
N VAL A 264 -5.91 14.61 -4.77
CA VAL A 264 -5.17 13.51 -5.41
C VAL A 264 -5.87 12.18 -5.16
N GLY A 265 -6.36 11.96 -3.94
CA GLY A 265 -7.16 10.79 -3.58
C GLY A 265 -8.44 10.68 -4.42
N GLU A 266 -9.20 11.77 -4.56
CA GLU A 266 -10.45 11.83 -5.32
C GLU A 266 -10.28 11.42 -6.80
N GLU A 267 -9.16 11.78 -7.44
CA GLU A 267 -8.89 11.37 -8.82
C GLU A 267 -8.32 9.95 -8.94
N LEU A 268 -7.46 9.54 -8.00
CA LEU A 268 -6.75 8.27 -8.08
C LEU A 268 -7.63 7.09 -7.64
N PHE A 269 -8.43 7.26 -6.59
CA PHE A 269 -9.20 6.15 -6.03
C PHE A 269 -10.27 5.56 -6.95
N PRO A 270 -11.01 6.33 -7.77
CA PRO A 270 -11.92 5.75 -8.76
C PRO A 270 -11.20 4.78 -9.71
N ARG A 271 -9.99 5.14 -10.15
CA ARG A 271 -9.17 4.29 -11.03
C ARG A 271 -8.72 3.01 -10.31
N ILE A 272 -8.37 3.11 -9.02
CA ILE A 272 -8.01 1.96 -8.18
C ILE A 272 -9.23 1.05 -7.94
N ARG A 273 -10.41 1.64 -7.68
CA ARG A 273 -11.68 0.92 -7.52
C ARG A 273 -12.01 0.12 -8.78
N GLU A 274 -11.99 0.76 -9.94
CA GLU A 274 -12.23 0.11 -11.23
C GLU A 274 -11.32 -1.11 -11.43
N MET A 275 -10.01 -0.96 -11.16
CA MET A 275 -9.07 -2.09 -11.25
C MET A 275 -9.35 -3.18 -10.21
N SER A 276 -9.73 -2.82 -8.99
CA SER A 276 -10.00 -3.80 -7.92
C SER A 276 -11.28 -4.61 -8.16
N GLU A 277 -12.33 -4.04 -8.75
CA GLU A 277 -13.58 -4.73 -9.11
C GLU A 277 -13.38 -5.80 -10.21
N LEU A 278 -12.22 -5.76 -10.87
CA LEU A 278 -11.79 -6.77 -11.82
C LEU A 278 -11.12 -7.96 -11.14
N HIS A 279 -10.92 -7.95 -9.82
CA HIS A 279 -10.39 -9.06 -9.05
C HIS A 279 -11.48 -9.70 -8.19
N TYR A 280 -11.54 -11.02 -8.14
CA TYR A 280 -12.52 -11.74 -7.32
C TYR A 280 -11.89 -12.96 -6.64
N ALA A 281 -12.37 -13.25 -5.44
CA ALA A 281 -11.93 -14.43 -4.69
C ALA A 281 -12.46 -15.71 -5.35
N VAL A 282 -11.63 -16.74 -5.38
CA VAL A 282 -11.94 -18.07 -5.94
C VAL A 282 -11.77 -19.11 -4.84
N GLU A 283 -12.71 -20.05 -4.75
CA GLU A 283 -12.58 -21.13 -3.77
C GLU A 283 -11.38 -22.03 -4.10
N MET A 284 -10.51 -22.24 -3.11
CA MET A 284 -9.41 -23.19 -3.24
C MET A 284 -9.93 -24.63 -3.25
N THR A 285 -9.45 -25.42 -4.21
CA THR A 285 -9.66 -26.88 -4.22
C THR A 285 -9.04 -27.53 -2.97
N PRO A 286 -9.49 -28.75 -2.58
CA PRO A 286 -8.92 -29.44 -1.42
C PRO A 286 -7.40 -29.61 -1.49
N ILE A 287 -6.85 -29.94 -2.67
CA ILE A 287 -5.41 -30.09 -2.85
C ILE A 287 -4.66 -28.74 -2.71
N ARG A 288 -5.23 -27.64 -3.20
CA ARG A 288 -4.66 -26.30 -3.01
C ARG A 288 -4.64 -25.92 -1.54
N LYS A 289 -5.70 -26.24 -0.78
CA LYS A 289 -5.73 -26.05 0.69
C LYS A 289 -4.58 -26.83 1.36
N VAL A 290 -4.29 -28.06 0.92
CA VAL A 290 -3.13 -28.84 1.41
C VAL A 290 -1.80 -28.16 1.03
N PHE A 291 -1.65 -27.71 -0.21
CA PHE A 291 -0.45 -26.98 -0.66
C PHE A 291 -0.19 -25.72 0.17
N MET A 292 -1.24 -24.98 0.55
CA MET A 292 -1.09 -23.84 1.47
C MET A 292 -0.52 -24.24 2.83
N THR A 293 -0.73 -25.47 3.30
CA THR A 293 -0.16 -25.94 4.58
C THR A 293 1.27 -26.45 4.44
N GLN A 294 1.65 -26.97 3.26
CA GLN A 294 2.96 -27.58 3.02
C GLN A 294 3.99 -26.58 2.50
N TRP A 295 3.54 -25.53 1.82
CA TRP A 295 4.38 -24.61 1.07
C TRP A 295 4.21 -23.15 1.50
N SER A 296 3.55 -22.89 2.64
CA SER A 296 3.53 -21.55 3.24
C SER A 296 4.84 -21.20 3.96
N ASP A 297 5.73 -22.18 4.17
CA ASP A 297 6.98 -22.04 4.93
C ASP A 297 7.98 -23.14 4.46
N PRO A 298 9.10 -22.82 3.77
CA PRO A 298 9.64 -21.49 3.48
C PRO A 298 8.91 -20.73 2.37
N SER A 299 9.04 -19.39 2.41
CA SER A 299 8.20 -18.34 1.81
C SER A 299 7.82 -18.46 0.34
N ASP A 300 8.63 -19.11 -0.51
CA ASP A 300 8.47 -19.04 -1.97
C ASP A 300 8.58 -20.41 -2.64
N PRO A 301 7.48 -21.17 -2.73
CA PRO A 301 7.43 -22.44 -3.45
C PRO A 301 7.43 -22.20 -4.96
N THR A 302 8.56 -21.76 -5.49
CA THR A 302 8.72 -21.49 -6.92
C THR A 302 8.95 -22.80 -7.68
N MET A 303 7.99 -23.18 -8.52
CA MET A 303 8.18 -24.20 -9.55
C MET A 303 8.75 -23.55 -10.81
N VAL A 304 9.75 -24.18 -11.44
CA VAL A 304 10.36 -23.67 -12.67
C VAL A 304 10.27 -24.69 -13.80
N GLY A 305 9.81 -24.25 -14.96
CA GLY A 305 9.84 -24.99 -16.22
C GLY A 305 10.66 -24.26 -17.27
N GLU A 306 11.37 -25.00 -18.14
CA GLU A 306 12.10 -24.44 -19.27
C GLU A 306 11.60 -25.10 -20.56
N PHE A 307 11.41 -24.30 -21.61
CA PHE A 307 10.97 -24.77 -22.92
C PHE A 307 11.52 -23.90 -24.04
N ASN A 308 11.36 -24.36 -25.28
CA ASN A 308 11.83 -23.70 -26.47
C ASN A 308 10.62 -23.29 -27.33
N LEU A 309 10.65 -22.05 -27.84
CA LEU A 309 9.72 -21.56 -28.84
C LEU A 309 10.42 -21.46 -30.19
N ASN A 310 9.77 -21.92 -31.24
CA ASN A 310 10.20 -21.67 -32.60
C ASN A 310 9.74 -20.27 -33.02
N ILE A 311 10.71 -19.40 -33.28
CA ILE A 311 10.50 -18.01 -33.71
C ILE A 311 11.04 -17.77 -35.12
N SER A 312 11.23 -18.82 -35.92
CA SER A 312 11.79 -18.74 -37.28
C SER A 312 10.98 -17.82 -38.20
N CYS A 313 9.70 -17.56 -37.89
CA CYS A 313 8.87 -16.60 -38.62
C CYS A 313 9.39 -15.15 -38.55
N ILE A 314 10.12 -14.80 -37.49
CA ILE A 314 10.79 -13.50 -37.32
C ILE A 314 12.06 -13.41 -38.18
N ASP A 315 12.69 -14.55 -38.47
CA ASP A 315 13.99 -14.63 -39.15
C ASP A 315 15.06 -13.76 -38.46
N PHE A 316 15.36 -14.13 -37.21
CA PHE A 316 16.12 -13.34 -36.25
C PHE A 316 17.56 -13.10 -36.71
N PHE A 317 18.28 -14.15 -37.14
CA PHE A 317 19.68 -14.01 -37.53
C PHE A 317 19.89 -13.34 -38.89
N ASN A 318 18.88 -13.38 -39.77
CA ASN A 318 18.92 -12.61 -41.02
C ASN A 318 18.45 -11.16 -40.82
N LYS A 319 18.10 -10.77 -39.58
CA LYS A 319 17.75 -9.39 -39.17
C LYS A 319 16.57 -8.80 -39.95
N LYS A 320 15.56 -9.62 -40.26
CA LYS A 320 14.35 -9.15 -40.94
C LYS A 320 13.58 -8.13 -40.09
N PHE A 321 13.59 -8.31 -38.76
CA PHE A 321 13.03 -7.37 -37.79
C PHE A 321 14.04 -7.05 -36.68
N PRO A 322 13.91 -5.90 -35.98
CA PRO A 322 14.74 -5.58 -34.81
C PRO A 322 14.60 -6.64 -33.70
N PRO A 323 15.67 -6.96 -32.94
CA PRO A 323 15.62 -7.97 -31.87
C PRO A 323 14.54 -7.71 -30.81
N GLU A 324 14.21 -6.45 -30.52
CA GLU A 324 13.20 -6.03 -29.55
C GLU A 324 11.79 -6.50 -29.92
N THR A 325 11.57 -6.83 -31.20
CA THR A 325 10.31 -7.38 -31.72
C THR A 325 9.92 -8.66 -30.98
N VAL A 326 10.90 -9.50 -30.63
CA VAL A 326 10.67 -10.73 -29.88
C VAL A 326 10.06 -10.45 -28.51
N THR A 327 10.57 -9.43 -27.79
CA THR A 327 10.10 -9.08 -26.45
C THR A 327 8.64 -8.62 -26.47
N ILE A 328 8.28 -7.72 -27.39
CA ILE A 328 6.92 -7.19 -27.48
C ILE A 328 5.93 -8.28 -27.93
N LEU A 329 6.30 -9.10 -28.92
CA LEU A 329 5.46 -10.22 -29.35
C LEU A 329 5.25 -11.23 -28.22
N MET A 330 6.29 -11.52 -27.42
CA MET A 330 6.15 -12.37 -26.24
C MET A 330 5.27 -11.73 -25.16
N LEU A 331 5.38 -10.42 -24.95
CA LEU A 331 4.50 -9.68 -24.03
C LEU A 331 3.03 -9.85 -24.42
N GLN A 332 2.73 -9.68 -25.72
CA GLN A 332 1.38 -9.88 -26.26
C GLN A 332 0.95 -11.35 -26.21
N ALA A 333 1.83 -12.29 -26.53
CA ALA A 333 1.52 -13.72 -26.53
C ALA A 333 1.19 -14.24 -25.12
N VAL A 334 1.95 -13.83 -24.12
CA VAL A 334 1.64 -14.18 -22.73
C VAL A 334 0.34 -13.51 -22.29
N SER A 335 0.12 -12.23 -22.63
CA SER A 335 -1.14 -11.54 -22.35
C SER A 335 -2.36 -12.24 -22.99
N GLN A 336 -2.22 -12.77 -24.21
CA GLN A 336 -3.26 -13.57 -24.86
C GLN A 336 -3.52 -14.86 -24.07
N GLY A 337 -2.46 -15.54 -23.62
CA GLY A 337 -2.58 -16.70 -22.75
C GLY A 337 -3.28 -16.41 -21.42
N LEU A 338 -3.01 -15.26 -20.80
CA LEU A 338 -3.75 -14.81 -19.61
C LEU A 338 -5.24 -14.60 -19.93
N SER A 339 -5.56 -14.03 -21.10
CA SER A 339 -6.95 -13.79 -21.49
C SER A 339 -7.75 -15.07 -21.74
N GLU A 340 -7.09 -16.12 -22.22
CA GLU A 340 -7.75 -17.40 -22.55
C GLU A 340 -7.66 -18.45 -21.45
N THR A 341 -6.74 -18.29 -20.50
CA THR A 341 -6.46 -19.27 -19.44
C THR A 341 -6.61 -18.65 -18.06
N ASP A 342 -7.79 -18.82 -17.47
CA ASP A 342 -8.16 -18.31 -16.15
C ASP A 342 -7.15 -18.60 -15.04
N SER A 343 -6.57 -19.81 -15.02
CA SER A 343 -5.59 -20.17 -14.00
C SER A 343 -4.32 -19.32 -14.06
N PHE A 344 -3.94 -18.78 -15.23
CA PHE A 344 -2.74 -17.93 -15.33
C PHE A 344 -2.97 -16.54 -14.72
N ARG A 345 -4.23 -16.14 -14.53
CA ARG A 345 -4.64 -14.91 -13.85
C ARG A 345 -4.89 -15.10 -12.35
N SER A 346 -4.62 -16.30 -11.84
CA SER A 346 -4.77 -16.61 -10.42
C SER A 346 -3.55 -16.14 -9.63
N PHE A 347 -3.80 -15.55 -8.46
CA PHE A 347 -2.77 -15.08 -7.54
C PHE A 347 -3.21 -15.27 -6.09
N LEU A 348 -2.25 -15.31 -5.16
CA LEU A 348 -2.56 -15.36 -3.73
C LEU A 348 -2.48 -13.97 -3.14
N ASN A 349 -3.53 -13.57 -2.44
CA ASN A 349 -3.53 -12.38 -1.60
C ASN A 349 -3.85 -12.81 -0.17
N TYR A 350 -2.90 -12.63 0.75
CA TYR A 350 -3.07 -12.98 2.17
C TYR A 350 -3.62 -14.40 2.42
N ARG A 351 -3.06 -15.40 1.70
CA ARG A 351 -3.45 -16.83 1.70
C ARG A 351 -4.84 -17.16 1.14
N GLN A 352 -5.53 -16.20 0.55
CA GLN A 352 -6.73 -16.42 -0.24
C GLN A 352 -6.37 -16.42 -1.73
N LEU A 353 -7.07 -17.25 -2.51
CA LEU A 353 -6.88 -17.33 -3.96
C LEU A 353 -7.81 -16.31 -4.62
N PHE A 354 -7.22 -15.46 -5.46
CA PHE A 354 -7.92 -14.48 -6.29
C PHE A 354 -7.66 -14.75 -7.75
N GLN A 355 -8.54 -14.23 -8.60
CA GLN A 355 -8.37 -14.24 -10.05
C GLN A 355 -8.76 -12.87 -10.61
N SER A 356 -8.00 -12.39 -11.61
CA SER A 356 -8.38 -11.19 -12.36
C SER A 356 -9.26 -11.52 -13.57
N LYS A 357 -10.15 -10.57 -13.93
CA LYS A 357 -10.95 -10.59 -15.16
C LYS A 357 -10.11 -10.23 -16.38
N GLU A 358 -9.19 -9.29 -16.23
CA GLU A 358 -8.34 -8.79 -17.32
C GLU A 358 -6.92 -9.34 -17.23
N ALA A 359 -6.19 -9.28 -18.34
CA ALA A 359 -4.83 -9.78 -18.46
C ALA A 359 -3.80 -8.70 -18.11
N TYR A 360 -3.13 -8.81 -16.96
CA TYR A 360 -2.10 -7.85 -16.54
C TYR A 360 -0.68 -8.39 -16.78
N MET A 361 0.08 -7.71 -17.64
CA MET A 361 1.46 -8.07 -17.99
C MET A 361 2.45 -7.02 -17.52
N GLY A 362 3.48 -7.43 -16.77
CA GLY A 362 4.57 -6.57 -16.31
C GLY A 362 5.85 -6.76 -17.13
N LEU A 363 6.26 -5.77 -17.92
CA LEU A 363 7.56 -5.79 -18.59
C LEU A 363 8.66 -5.31 -17.64
N ILE A 364 9.61 -6.19 -17.32
CA ILE A 364 10.78 -5.88 -16.51
C ILE A 364 11.86 -5.26 -17.41
N VAL A 365 12.30 -4.05 -17.07
CA VAL A 365 13.29 -3.28 -17.83
C VAL A 365 14.43 -2.81 -16.94
N LYS A 366 15.65 -2.80 -17.48
CA LYS A 366 16.76 -2.05 -16.87
C LYS A 366 16.65 -0.59 -17.30
N LEU A 367 16.65 0.34 -16.36
CA LEU A 367 16.57 1.76 -16.69
C LEU A 367 17.91 2.26 -17.26
N PRO A 368 17.91 2.98 -18.40
CA PRO A 368 19.13 3.48 -19.01
C PRO A 368 19.77 4.56 -18.14
N ASP A 369 21.10 4.52 -18.03
CA ASP A 369 21.91 5.47 -17.24
C ASP A 369 21.52 5.56 -15.75
N CYS A 370 20.90 4.52 -15.19
CA CYS A 370 20.46 4.44 -13.79
C CYS A 370 21.11 3.25 -13.04
N GLY A 371 22.35 2.90 -13.39
CA GLY A 371 23.11 1.84 -12.72
C GLY A 371 22.54 0.44 -12.96
N ASP A 372 22.21 -0.27 -11.88
CA ASP A 372 21.60 -1.60 -11.84
C ASP A 372 20.08 -1.58 -11.59
N HIS A 373 19.47 -0.39 -11.59
CA HIS A 373 18.04 -0.24 -11.30
C HIS A 373 17.15 -0.94 -12.32
N ILE A 374 16.16 -1.69 -11.80
CA ILE A 374 15.19 -2.45 -12.57
C ILE A 374 13.79 -1.90 -12.28
N GLY A 375 13.07 -1.54 -13.35
CA GLY A 375 11.67 -1.13 -13.31
C GLY A 375 10.73 -2.20 -13.86
N THR A 376 9.46 -2.13 -13.49
CA THR A 376 8.37 -2.95 -14.06
C THR A 376 7.32 -2.04 -14.66
N ILE A 377 6.99 -2.23 -15.94
CA ILE A 377 5.90 -1.51 -16.63
C ILE A 377 4.72 -2.44 -16.79
N VAL A 378 3.60 -2.14 -16.15
CA VAL A 378 2.39 -2.97 -16.18
C VAL A 378 1.43 -2.46 -17.24
N PHE A 379 1.03 -3.36 -18.13
CA PHE A 379 0.00 -3.16 -19.13
C PHE A 379 -1.21 -4.03 -18.83
N GLU A 380 -2.40 -3.48 -19.07
CA GLU A 380 -3.64 -4.25 -19.14
C GLU A 380 -3.89 -4.66 -20.59
N ASN A 381 -4.27 -5.93 -20.82
CA ASN A 381 -4.76 -6.45 -22.09
C ASN A 381 -3.89 -6.09 -23.31
N CYS A 382 -2.56 -6.10 -23.16
CA CYS A 382 -1.67 -5.67 -24.24
C CYS A 382 -1.72 -6.56 -25.50
N HIS A 383 -2.28 -7.78 -25.41
CA HIS A 383 -2.63 -8.59 -26.58
C HIS A 383 -3.62 -7.89 -27.53
N ARG A 384 -4.46 -6.98 -27.03
CA ARG A 384 -5.42 -6.20 -27.83
C ARG A 384 -4.78 -4.98 -28.49
N MET A 385 -3.74 -4.41 -27.88
CA MET A 385 -3.02 -3.24 -28.40
C MET A 385 -2.26 -3.56 -29.69
N ALA A 386 -2.00 -2.55 -30.51
CA ALA A 386 -1.12 -2.68 -31.67
C ALA A 386 0.35 -2.77 -31.23
N PHE A 387 1.17 -3.52 -31.96
CA PHE A 387 2.60 -3.69 -31.63
C PHE A 387 3.33 -2.34 -31.47
N GLN A 388 3.11 -1.43 -32.43
CA GLN A 388 3.80 -0.14 -32.45
C GLN A 388 3.38 0.76 -31.28
N GLU A 389 2.11 0.67 -30.86
CA GLU A 389 1.60 1.39 -29.70
C GLU A 389 2.32 0.97 -28.42
N ILE A 390 2.44 -0.34 -28.18
CA ILE A 390 3.19 -0.88 -27.04
C ILE A 390 4.65 -0.41 -27.07
N ALA A 391 5.28 -0.47 -28.25
CA ALA A 391 6.68 -0.05 -28.41
C ALA A 391 6.88 1.43 -28.05
N VAL A 392 5.95 2.32 -28.46
CA VAL A 392 5.99 3.74 -28.12
C VAL A 392 5.75 3.95 -26.62
N ARG A 393 4.73 3.29 -26.04
CA ARG A 393 4.43 3.39 -24.60
C ARG A 393 5.60 2.96 -23.74
N VAL A 394 6.23 1.82 -24.03
CA VAL A 394 7.42 1.34 -23.30
C VAL A 394 8.52 2.41 -23.31
N ARG A 395 8.84 3.00 -24.47
CA ARG A 395 9.87 4.05 -24.54
C ARG A 395 9.52 5.29 -23.73
N ASN A 396 8.28 5.76 -23.81
CA ASN A 396 7.85 6.96 -23.10
C ASN A 396 7.82 6.74 -21.58
N ILE A 397 7.28 5.60 -21.13
CA ILE A 397 7.25 5.23 -19.71
C ILE A 397 8.68 5.08 -19.18
N MET A 398 9.59 4.45 -19.93
CA MET A 398 10.99 4.35 -19.51
C MET A 398 11.65 5.72 -19.28
N LYS A 399 11.38 6.73 -20.13
CA LYS A 399 11.87 8.10 -19.90
C LYS A 399 11.32 8.68 -18.60
N MET A 400 10.03 8.52 -18.34
CA MET A 400 9.38 8.97 -17.11
C MET A 400 9.95 8.27 -15.87
N MET A 401 10.15 6.95 -15.91
CA MET A 401 10.78 6.20 -14.82
C MET A 401 12.23 6.63 -14.57
N VAL A 402 12.99 6.93 -15.63
CA VAL A 402 14.36 7.49 -15.53
C VAL A 402 14.35 8.88 -14.90
N TYR A 403 13.39 9.74 -15.26
CA TYR A 403 13.19 11.02 -14.58
C TYR A 403 12.93 10.80 -13.09
N CYS A 404 12.01 9.90 -12.73
CA CYS A 404 11.71 9.60 -11.34
C CYS A 404 12.95 9.15 -10.56
N PHE A 405 13.77 8.27 -11.14
CA PHE A 405 15.03 7.82 -10.56
C PHE A 405 16.00 8.99 -10.33
N LYS A 406 16.28 9.77 -11.38
CA LYS A 406 17.25 10.88 -11.31
C LYS A 406 16.80 11.99 -10.36
N LYS A 407 15.50 12.30 -10.35
CA LYS A 407 14.93 13.30 -9.44
C LYS A 407 15.00 12.82 -7.99
N ARG A 408 14.75 11.53 -7.75
CA ARG A 408 14.91 10.91 -6.42
C ARG A 408 16.35 11.00 -5.92
N GLU A 409 17.35 10.68 -6.75
CA GLU A 409 18.77 10.86 -6.39
C GLU A 409 19.14 12.33 -6.14
N TYR A 410 18.56 13.26 -6.92
CA TYR A 410 18.74 14.68 -6.68
C TYR A 410 18.19 15.09 -5.30
N LEU A 411 16.99 14.62 -4.94
CA LEU A 411 16.41 14.89 -3.63
C LEU A 411 17.26 14.30 -2.49
N GLU A 412 17.84 13.11 -2.66
CA GLU A 412 18.76 12.52 -1.66
C GLU A 412 20.00 13.39 -1.43
N LYS A 413 20.54 14.01 -2.48
CA LYS A 413 21.67 14.93 -2.38
C LYS A 413 21.30 16.25 -1.71
N THR A 414 20.12 16.78 -2.02
CA THR A 414 19.62 18.05 -1.45
C THR A 414 19.13 17.87 -0.01
N TYR A 415 18.54 16.71 0.30
CA TYR A 415 17.93 16.37 1.59
C TYR A 415 18.45 15.02 2.10
N PRO A 416 19.67 14.96 2.67
CA PRO A 416 20.32 13.69 3.05
C PRO A 416 19.54 12.80 4.02
N HIS A 417 18.61 13.37 4.79
CA HIS A 417 17.75 12.61 5.71
C HIS A 417 16.82 11.64 4.98
N LEU A 418 16.51 11.86 3.70
CA LEU A 418 15.67 10.96 2.89
C LEU A 418 16.34 9.61 2.68
N SER A 419 17.65 9.59 2.39
CA SER A 419 18.43 8.35 2.23
C SER A 419 18.43 7.52 3.52
N VAL A 420 18.61 8.16 4.67
CA VAL A 420 18.58 7.49 5.99
C VAL A 420 17.21 6.83 6.23
N LYS A 421 16.12 7.51 5.85
CA LYS A 421 14.76 6.95 5.95
C LYS A 421 14.57 5.72 5.07
N LEU A 422 15.09 5.73 3.83
CA LEU A 422 15.05 4.58 2.94
C LEU A 422 15.87 3.41 3.50
N GLU A 423 17.08 3.66 3.99
CA GLU A 423 17.94 2.63 4.59
C GLU A 423 17.28 1.98 5.80
N LYS A 424 16.66 2.78 6.69
CA LYS A 424 15.89 2.26 7.83
C LYS A 424 14.72 1.39 7.37
N MET A 425 13.96 1.86 6.38
CA MET A 425 12.87 1.08 5.78
C MET A 425 13.35 -0.27 5.24
N LEU A 426 14.43 -0.29 4.46
CA LEU A 426 14.99 -1.51 3.88
C LEU A 426 15.52 -2.47 4.95
N TYR A 427 16.16 -1.93 5.99
CA TYR A 427 16.61 -2.71 7.13
C TYR A 427 15.45 -3.38 7.86
N GLU A 428 14.39 -2.62 8.15
CA GLU A 428 13.16 -3.17 8.76
C GLU A 428 12.54 -4.24 7.88
N LEU A 429 12.41 -4.02 6.56
CA LEU A 429 11.88 -5.03 5.64
C LEU A 429 12.66 -6.34 5.65
N ALA A 430 13.98 -6.28 5.89
CA ALA A 430 14.85 -7.45 5.89
C ALA A 430 14.97 -8.15 7.26
N THR A 431 14.67 -7.47 8.36
CA THR A 431 15.03 -7.92 9.72
C THR A 431 13.91 -7.89 10.75
N ASP A 432 12.73 -7.36 10.40
CA ASP A 432 11.60 -7.30 11.33
C ASP A 432 11.08 -8.70 11.69
N GLY A 433 10.49 -8.82 12.88
CA GLY A 433 9.99 -10.10 13.41
C GLY A 433 8.68 -10.58 12.77
N TYR A 434 8.03 -9.71 11.99
CA TYR A 434 6.81 -9.99 11.25
C TYR A 434 7.04 -9.84 9.76
N ASP A 435 6.38 -10.71 8.99
CA ASP A 435 6.31 -10.56 7.55
C ASP A 435 5.75 -9.19 7.15
N TYR A 436 6.15 -8.76 5.97
CA TYR A 436 5.67 -7.51 5.43
C TYR A 436 4.27 -7.69 4.79
N PRO A 437 3.23 -6.91 5.12
CA PRO A 437 1.87 -7.15 4.66
C PRO A 437 1.65 -6.67 3.21
N LEU A 438 2.52 -7.08 2.28
CA LEU A 438 2.37 -6.78 0.87
C LEU A 438 1.18 -7.54 0.28
N PRO A 439 0.29 -6.84 -0.45
CA PRO A 439 -0.75 -7.52 -1.19
C PRO A 439 -0.14 -8.31 -2.35
N GLY A 440 -0.71 -9.49 -2.60
CA GLY A 440 -0.44 -10.21 -3.85
C GLY A 440 -1.03 -9.47 -5.04
N ASN A 441 -0.49 -9.71 -6.24
CA ASN A 441 -0.99 -9.07 -7.45
C ASN A 441 -1.19 -10.07 -8.60
N ALA A 442 -2.08 -9.69 -9.54
CA ALA A 442 -2.41 -10.48 -10.72
C ALA A 442 -1.40 -10.34 -11.88
N VAL A 443 -0.32 -9.58 -11.69
CA VAL A 443 0.60 -9.24 -12.78
C VAL A 443 1.54 -10.42 -13.05
N VAL A 444 1.53 -10.89 -14.29
CA VAL A 444 2.54 -11.85 -14.77
C VAL A 444 3.68 -11.07 -15.39
N SER A 445 4.89 -11.27 -14.86
CA SER A 445 6.05 -10.50 -15.30
C SER A 445 6.80 -11.17 -16.45
N LEU A 446 7.39 -10.37 -17.33
CA LEU A 446 8.22 -10.80 -18.45
C LEU A 446 9.54 -10.04 -18.40
N SER A 447 10.66 -10.76 -18.33
CA SER A 447 12.01 -10.19 -18.48
C SER A 447 12.72 -10.79 -19.68
N ASN A 448 13.44 -9.98 -20.45
CA ASN A 448 14.34 -10.47 -21.50
C ASN A 448 15.79 -10.24 -21.10
N ILE A 449 16.52 -11.34 -20.87
CA ILE A 449 17.95 -11.31 -20.53
C ILE A 449 18.79 -11.99 -21.61
N GLY A 450 18.22 -12.26 -22.78
CA GLY A 450 18.90 -12.95 -23.88
C GLY A 450 20.11 -12.19 -24.41
N PHE A 451 20.10 -10.85 -24.33
CA PHE A 451 21.25 -10.02 -24.69
C PHE A 451 22.49 -10.24 -23.79
N CYS A 452 22.32 -10.89 -22.63
CA CYS A 452 23.43 -11.27 -21.75
C CYS A 452 24.05 -12.63 -22.10
N GLY A 453 23.52 -13.36 -23.08
CA GLY A 453 24.02 -14.67 -23.49
C GLY A 453 23.57 -15.84 -22.58
N TYR A 454 22.54 -15.65 -21.76
CA TYR A 454 21.99 -16.74 -20.95
C TYR A 454 21.18 -17.69 -21.81
N VAL A 455 21.44 -18.99 -21.69
CA VAL A 455 20.74 -20.06 -22.44
C VAL A 455 19.76 -20.87 -21.60
N ARG A 456 19.86 -20.77 -20.26
CA ARG A 456 19.01 -21.42 -19.24
C ARG A 456 18.98 -20.56 -17.98
N THR A 457 17.88 -20.56 -17.24
CA THR A 457 17.79 -19.79 -15.98
C THR A 457 16.66 -20.26 -15.07
N LYS A 458 16.82 -20.00 -13.78
CA LYS A 458 15.75 -20.08 -12.77
C LYS A 458 15.66 -18.73 -12.09
N SER A 459 14.55 -18.02 -12.31
CA SER A 459 14.29 -16.77 -11.60
C SER A 459 13.31 -17.04 -10.47
N PRO A 460 13.69 -16.94 -9.19
CA PRO A 460 12.72 -16.97 -8.09
C PRO A 460 11.64 -15.91 -8.29
N LEU A 461 10.43 -16.19 -7.79
CA LEU A 461 9.36 -15.21 -7.71
C LEU A 461 9.61 -14.25 -6.55
N ARG A 462 9.12 -13.02 -6.68
CA ARG A 462 8.94 -12.14 -5.52
C ARG A 462 7.72 -12.63 -4.71
N CYS A 463 7.68 -12.30 -3.42
CA CYS A 463 6.62 -12.76 -2.50
C CYS A 463 5.18 -12.40 -2.92
N ASN A 464 5.02 -11.40 -3.78
CA ASN A 464 3.72 -10.94 -4.29
C ASN A 464 3.45 -11.32 -5.76
N GLU A 465 4.35 -12.06 -6.42
CA GLU A 465 4.21 -12.52 -7.81
C GLU A 465 3.67 -13.95 -7.87
N ALA A 466 2.74 -14.21 -8.80
CA ALA A 466 2.24 -15.56 -9.05
C ALA A 466 3.00 -16.29 -10.16
N MET A 467 3.48 -15.56 -11.17
CA MET A 467 4.12 -16.12 -12.36
C MET A 467 5.06 -15.12 -13.03
N LYS A 468 6.16 -15.64 -13.58
CA LYS A 468 7.16 -14.88 -14.33
C LYS A 468 7.69 -15.65 -15.52
N PHE A 469 7.80 -14.99 -16.66
CA PHE A 469 8.48 -15.47 -17.87
C PHE A 469 9.84 -14.78 -18.02
N THR A 470 10.86 -15.55 -18.39
CA THR A 470 12.20 -15.06 -18.69
C THR A 470 12.65 -15.53 -20.07
N LEU A 471 12.86 -14.58 -20.98
CA LEU A 471 13.38 -14.82 -22.33
C LEU A 471 14.91 -14.88 -22.30
N LEU A 472 15.44 -15.84 -23.04
CA LEU A 472 16.87 -16.18 -23.08
C LEU A 472 17.44 -15.93 -24.48
N GLU A 473 18.74 -16.19 -24.66
CA GLU A 473 19.43 -15.96 -25.92
C GLU A 473 18.83 -16.82 -27.04
N VAL A 474 18.46 -16.16 -28.15
CA VAL A 474 17.97 -16.84 -29.35
C VAL A 474 19.12 -17.60 -29.99
N ASP A 475 18.89 -18.88 -30.31
CA ASP A 475 19.89 -19.75 -30.94
C ASP A 475 19.31 -20.40 -32.21
N ARG A 476 20.15 -20.59 -33.23
CA ARG A 476 19.76 -21.25 -34.49
C ARG A 476 20.19 -22.71 -34.44
N LYS A 477 19.22 -23.62 -34.30
CA LYS A 477 19.47 -25.06 -34.11
C LYS A 477 18.85 -25.92 -35.22
N PRO A 478 19.47 -27.07 -35.56
CA PRO A 478 18.83 -28.07 -36.39
C PRO A 478 17.68 -28.73 -35.62
N VAL A 479 16.45 -28.58 -36.09
CA VAL A 479 15.25 -29.18 -35.49
C VAL A 479 14.66 -30.19 -36.46
N TRP A 480 14.28 -31.36 -35.95
CA TRP A 480 13.66 -32.41 -36.75
C TRP A 480 12.25 -31.99 -37.19
N ASN A 481 12.07 -31.78 -38.49
CA ASN A 481 10.78 -31.54 -39.09
C ASN A 481 10.14 -32.89 -39.49
N LYS A 482 8.99 -33.20 -38.89
CA LYS A 482 8.26 -34.46 -39.14
C LYS A 482 7.64 -34.53 -40.54
N GLU A 483 7.35 -33.38 -41.15
CA GLU A 483 6.73 -33.32 -42.48
C GLU A 483 7.77 -33.56 -43.57
N THR A 484 8.94 -32.92 -43.45
CA THR A 484 10.03 -33.05 -44.44
C THR A 484 11.00 -34.19 -44.14
N GLN A 485 10.88 -34.83 -42.96
CA GLN A 485 11.76 -35.91 -42.48
C GLN A 485 13.25 -35.51 -42.53
N ALA A 486 13.55 -34.26 -42.22
CA ALA A 486 14.90 -33.70 -42.22
C ALA A 486 15.12 -32.78 -41.03
N PHE A 487 16.39 -32.56 -40.69
CA PHE A 487 16.77 -31.49 -39.77
C PHE A 487 16.82 -30.17 -40.51
N GLU A 488 16.02 -29.21 -40.08
CA GLU A 488 15.96 -27.87 -40.65
C GLU A 488 16.50 -26.84 -39.65
N PRO A 489 17.26 -25.83 -40.11
CA PRO A 489 17.69 -24.75 -39.24
C PRO A 489 16.46 -23.94 -38.79
N GLN A 490 16.25 -23.83 -37.48
CA GLN A 490 15.18 -23.03 -36.89
C GLN A 490 15.76 -22.05 -35.87
N ASP A 491 15.20 -20.84 -35.84
CA ASP A 491 15.49 -19.85 -34.81
C ASP A 491 14.66 -20.18 -33.58
N ILE A 492 15.35 -20.51 -32.49
CA ILE A 492 14.75 -20.99 -31.25
C ILE A 492 14.96 -19.96 -30.15
N LEU A 493 13.86 -19.56 -29.50
CA LEU A 493 13.87 -18.75 -28.29
C LEU A 493 13.67 -19.67 -27.07
N PRO A 494 14.69 -19.90 -26.24
CA PRO A 494 14.51 -20.55 -24.96
C PRO A 494 13.74 -19.62 -24.00
N VAL A 495 12.83 -20.19 -23.23
CA VAL A 495 11.98 -19.49 -22.27
C VAL A 495 11.98 -20.28 -20.96
N SER A 496 12.19 -19.56 -19.85
CA SER A 496 12.00 -20.08 -18.50
C SER A 496 10.73 -19.48 -17.90
N ILE A 497 9.91 -20.31 -17.27
CA ILE A 497 8.72 -19.90 -16.53
C ILE A 497 8.89 -20.29 -15.06
N SER A 498 8.72 -19.32 -14.18
CA SER A 498 8.63 -19.51 -12.74
C SER A 498 7.20 -19.25 -12.30
N ALA A 499 6.65 -20.12 -11.46
CA ALA A 499 5.26 -20.05 -11.04
C ALA A 499 5.11 -20.49 -9.57
N ASP A 500 4.17 -19.87 -8.85
CA ASP A 500 3.85 -20.23 -7.48
C ASP A 500 3.21 -21.62 -7.46
N HIS A 501 3.90 -22.59 -6.88
CA HIS A 501 3.48 -23.98 -6.92
C HIS A 501 2.15 -24.21 -6.18
N ARG A 502 1.81 -23.33 -5.23
CA ARG A 502 0.52 -23.36 -4.52
C ARG A 502 -0.66 -23.10 -5.47
N ILE A 503 -0.42 -22.40 -6.57
CA ILE A 503 -1.40 -22.06 -7.60
C ILE A 503 -1.28 -23.02 -8.80
N PHE A 504 -0.04 -23.33 -9.21
CA PHE A 504 0.30 -24.06 -10.44
C PHE A 504 0.97 -25.41 -10.14
N ASP A 505 0.39 -26.49 -10.63
CA ASP A 505 0.85 -27.87 -10.38
C ASP A 505 1.70 -28.48 -11.51
N GLY A 506 1.89 -27.76 -12.61
CA GLY A 506 2.69 -28.18 -13.75
C GLY A 506 1.95 -29.04 -14.79
N ASN A 507 0.64 -29.29 -14.61
CA ASN A 507 -0.15 -30.14 -15.51
C ASN A 507 -0.72 -29.41 -16.73
N ILE A 508 -0.29 -28.17 -16.99
CA ILE A 508 -0.74 -27.34 -18.12
C ILE A 508 0.30 -27.41 -19.25
N PRO A 509 -0.11 -27.61 -20.53
CA PRO A 509 0.82 -27.69 -21.65
C PRO A 509 1.33 -26.31 -22.11
N VAL A 510 1.90 -25.54 -21.18
CA VAL A 510 2.40 -24.17 -21.38
C VAL A 510 3.20 -24.00 -22.67
N PRO A 511 4.17 -24.89 -23.02
CA PRO A 511 4.97 -24.69 -24.23
C PRO A 511 4.14 -24.65 -25.53
N LYS A 512 3.13 -25.54 -25.64
CA LYS A 512 2.27 -25.60 -26.84
C LYS A 512 1.35 -24.38 -26.92
N MET A 513 0.81 -23.96 -25.77
CA MET A 513 -0.07 -22.80 -25.68
C MET A 513 0.66 -21.53 -26.09
N VAL A 514 1.82 -21.27 -25.47
CA VAL A 514 2.62 -20.08 -25.75
C VAL A 514 3.09 -20.05 -27.21
N GLN A 515 3.46 -21.19 -27.80
CA GLN A 515 3.78 -21.24 -29.24
C GLN A 515 2.59 -20.85 -30.11
N GLY A 516 1.38 -21.32 -29.78
CA GLY A 516 0.14 -20.95 -30.48
C GLY A 516 -0.13 -19.45 -30.40
N TYR A 517 -0.04 -18.87 -29.19
CA TYR A 517 -0.25 -17.45 -28.96
C TYR A 517 0.79 -16.57 -29.65
N PHE A 518 2.05 -17.00 -29.64
CA PHE A 518 3.11 -16.30 -30.36
C PHE A 518 2.85 -16.23 -31.86
N ASN A 519 2.46 -17.35 -32.47
CA ASN A 519 2.14 -17.40 -33.90
C ASN A 519 0.94 -16.50 -34.24
N GLN A 520 -0.10 -16.48 -33.39
CA GLN A 520 -1.25 -15.60 -33.55
C GLN A 520 -0.86 -14.12 -33.46
N MET A 521 -0.08 -13.74 -32.44
CA MET A 521 0.36 -12.35 -32.27
C MET A 521 1.31 -11.92 -33.38
N PHE A 522 2.14 -12.82 -33.90
CA PHE A 522 2.96 -12.53 -35.07
C PHE A 522 2.13 -12.30 -36.34
N ALA A 523 1.08 -13.11 -36.57
CA ALA A 523 0.16 -12.88 -37.67
C ALA A 523 -0.54 -11.52 -37.56
N LYS A 524 -1.06 -11.19 -36.37
CA LYS A 524 -1.62 -9.86 -36.07
C LYS A 524 -0.61 -8.74 -36.33
N PHE A 525 0.64 -8.90 -35.89
CA PHE A 525 1.70 -7.93 -36.14
C PHE A 525 1.92 -7.67 -37.63
N LEU A 526 1.90 -8.71 -38.48
CA LEU A 526 2.03 -8.55 -39.93
C LEU A 526 0.85 -7.78 -40.54
N GLU A 527 -0.36 -7.96 -40.02
CA GLU A 527 -1.54 -7.18 -40.42
C GLU A 527 -1.41 -5.71 -39.98
N ASP A 528 -0.94 -5.49 -38.74
CA ASP A 528 -0.76 -4.16 -38.17
C ASP A 528 0.36 -3.35 -38.85
N LEU A 529 1.34 -4.00 -39.50
CA LEU A 529 2.41 -3.30 -40.25
C LEU A 529 1.86 -2.42 -41.38
N ALA A 530 0.66 -2.70 -41.88
CA ALA A 530 -0.01 -1.89 -42.89
C ALA A 530 -0.58 -0.57 -42.34
N ASN A 531 -0.71 -0.44 -41.01
CA ASN A 531 -1.33 0.70 -40.34
C ASN A 531 -0.25 1.63 -39.74
N PRO A 532 -0.35 2.96 -39.94
CA PRO A 532 0.58 3.89 -39.32
C PRO A 532 0.43 3.92 -37.79
N PRO A 533 1.52 4.17 -37.04
CA PRO A 533 1.45 4.25 -35.58
C PRO A 533 0.53 5.38 -35.15
N THR A 534 -0.32 5.12 -34.15
CA THR A 534 -1.02 6.20 -33.46
C THR A 534 0.01 7.01 -32.68
N LEU A 535 0.18 8.29 -33.03
CA LEU A 535 1.06 9.20 -32.31
C LEU A 535 0.48 9.44 -30.92
N ILE A 536 1.16 8.96 -29.88
CA ILE A 536 0.86 9.37 -28.50
C ILE A 536 1.44 10.77 -28.33
N PRO A 537 0.65 11.77 -27.90
CA PRO A 537 1.13 13.13 -27.76
C PRO A 537 2.26 13.23 -26.72
N ASP A 538 3.30 14.01 -27.05
CA ASP A 538 4.50 14.27 -26.23
C ASP A 538 4.20 15.03 -24.92
N THR A 539 2.93 15.34 -24.65
CA THR A 539 2.47 16.14 -23.51
C THR A 539 2.47 15.40 -22.18
N GLN A 540 2.49 14.06 -22.20
CA GLN A 540 2.44 13.21 -20.99
C GLN A 540 3.66 13.40 -20.08
N GLU A 541 4.87 13.45 -20.65
CA GLU A 541 6.11 13.62 -19.89
C GLU A 541 6.12 14.98 -19.16
N ALA A 542 5.79 16.05 -19.89
CA ALA A 542 5.71 17.40 -19.33
C ALA A 542 4.67 17.52 -18.21
N GLN A 543 3.52 16.83 -18.35
CA GLN A 543 2.49 16.79 -17.31
C GLN A 543 3.00 16.11 -16.04
N LEU A 544 3.59 14.92 -16.17
CA LEU A 544 4.18 14.21 -15.03
C LEU A 544 5.21 15.09 -14.30
N PHE A 545 6.11 15.73 -15.05
CA PHE A 545 7.16 16.55 -14.44
C PHE A 545 6.55 17.68 -13.62
N LYS A 546 5.53 18.36 -14.16
CA LYS A 546 4.82 19.42 -13.44
C LYS A 546 4.14 18.89 -12.15
N VAL A 547 3.47 17.74 -12.21
CA VAL A 547 2.86 17.10 -11.03
C VAL A 547 3.93 16.77 -9.97
N MET A 548 5.07 16.22 -10.38
CA MET A 548 6.15 15.86 -9.44
C MET A 548 6.81 17.10 -8.83
N GLU A 549 7.05 18.18 -9.57
CA GLU A 549 7.60 19.43 -9.01
C GLU A 549 6.63 20.10 -8.02
N GLU A 550 5.32 20.07 -8.29
CA GLU A 550 4.32 20.54 -7.33
C GLU A 550 4.32 19.70 -6.05
N LEU A 551 4.38 18.37 -6.19
CA LEU A 551 4.45 17.46 -5.05
C LEU A 551 5.71 17.71 -4.20
N ILE A 552 6.86 17.94 -4.84
CA ILE A 552 8.13 18.25 -4.16
C ILE A 552 8.03 19.56 -3.39
N THR A 553 7.38 20.57 -3.96
CA THR A 553 7.23 21.89 -3.33
C THR A 553 6.32 21.82 -2.10
N ARG A 554 5.29 20.96 -2.13
CA ARG A 554 4.32 20.81 -1.04
C ARG A 554 4.76 19.85 0.07
N ASN A 555 5.30 18.68 -0.31
CA ASN A 555 5.76 17.67 0.63
C ASN A 555 6.87 16.80 0.01
N VAL A 556 8.11 17.12 0.38
CA VAL A 556 9.32 16.45 -0.15
C VAL A 556 9.33 14.94 0.15
N GLU A 557 8.83 14.50 1.31
CA GLU A 557 8.84 13.09 1.69
C GLU A 557 7.83 12.27 0.91
N LEU A 558 6.62 12.81 0.74
CA LEU A 558 5.58 12.21 -0.11
C LEU A 558 6.05 12.13 -1.56
N ALA A 559 6.67 13.20 -2.06
CA ALA A 559 7.27 13.21 -3.39
C ALA A 559 8.35 12.14 -3.53
N TYR A 560 9.27 12.06 -2.56
CA TYR A 560 10.33 11.06 -2.54
C TYR A 560 9.78 9.63 -2.61
N LYS A 561 8.78 9.29 -1.77
CA LYS A 561 8.12 7.97 -1.79
C LYS A 561 7.39 7.70 -3.11
N THR A 562 6.72 8.70 -3.67
CA THR A 562 6.03 8.58 -4.97
C THR A 562 7.03 8.30 -6.09
N LEU A 563 8.14 9.03 -6.14
CA LEU A 563 9.22 8.82 -7.10
C LEU A 563 9.85 7.43 -6.95
N LEU A 564 10.05 6.94 -5.71
CA LEU A 564 10.53 5.58 -5.43
C LEU A 564 9.60 4.48 -5.97
N VAL A 565 8.29 4.67 -5.85
CA VAL A 565 7.29 3.73 -6.41
C VAL A 565 7.34 3.79 -7.93
N LEU A 566 7.21 4.98 -8.52
CA LEU A 566 7.10 5.14 -9.98
C LEU A 566 8.37 4.74 -10.73
N GLN A 567 9.57 4.89 -10.15
CA GLN A 567 10.80 4.37 -10.77
C GLN A 567 10.85 2.84 -10.79
N THR A 568 10.10 2.15 -9.91
CA THR A 568 10.20 0.70 -9.69
C THR A 568 9.03 -0.05 -10.31
N TYR A 569 7.82 0.52 -10.24
CA TYR A 569 6.58 -0.12 -10.63
C TYR A 569 5.61 0.92 -11.23
N TRP A 570 5.47 0.88 -12.56
CA TRP A 570 4.62 1.80 -13.31
C TRP A 570 3.38 1.08 -13.81
N VAL A 571 2.19 1.50 -13.36
CA VAL A 571 0.91 0.90 -13.78
C VAL A 571 0.28 1.79 -14.85
N ASP A 572 0.49 1.45 -16.13
CA ASP A 572 0.03 2.25 -17.28
C ASP A 572 -1.50 2.52 -17.27
N PRO A 573 -2.37 1.56 -16.88
CA PRO A 573 -3.81 1.83 -16.75
C PRO A 573 -4.20 2.92 -15.75
N LEU A 574 -3.38 3.17 -14.72
CA LEU A 574 -3.66 4.22 -13.73
C LEU A 574 -3.41 5.63 -14.27
N ARG A 575 -2.62 5.77 -15.34
CA ARG A 575 -2.37 7.05 -16.04
C ARG A 575 -1.94 8.16 -15.06
N VAL A 576 -1.00 7.85 -14.16
CA VAL A 576 -0.56 8.75 -13.08
C VAL A 576 -0.09 10.10 -13.62
N GLU A 577 0.48 10.12 -14.83
CA GLU A 577 0.91 11.32 -15.54
C GLU A 577 -0.22 12.31 -15.88
N THR A 578 -1.48 11.84 -15.83
CA THR A 578 -2.68 12.64 -16.11
C THR A 578 -3.42 13.10 -14.85
N LEU A 579 -2.92 12.75 -13.65
CA LEU A 579 -3.47 13.28 -12.41
C LEU A 579 -3.29 14.80 -12.37
N LEU A 580 -4.22 15.48 -11.71
CA LEU A 580 -4.26 16.94 -11.59
C LEU A 580 -4.35 17.62 -12.97
N SER A 581 -5.33 17.20 -13.77
CA SER A 581 -5.61 17.79 -15.09
C SER A 581 -5.93 19.30 -15.00
N GLU A 582 -5.90 20.00 -16.13
CA GLU A 582 -5.97 21.48 -16.20
C GLU A 582 -7.18 22.09 -15.49
N GLU A 583 -8.30 21.37 -15.41
CA GLU A 583 -9.53 21.78 -14.71
C GLU A 583 -9.34 21.85 -13.19
N LEU A 584 -8.62 20.90 -12.59
CA LEU A 584 -8.34 20.88 -11.16
C LEU A 584 -7.29 21.92 -10.77
N ARG A 585 -6.35 22.22 -11.68
CA ARG A 585 -5.40 23.33 -11.53
C ARG A 585 -6.08 24.67 -11.55
N GLN A 586 -7.02 24.89 -12.47
CA GLN A 586 -7.81 26.12 -12.48
C GLN A 586 -8.59 26.28 -11.18
N GLU A 587 -9.08 25.20 -10.57
CA GLU A 587 -9.79 25.25 -9.29
C GLU A 587 -8.87 25.56 -8.09
N LEU A 588 -7.65 25.01 -8.09
CA LEU A 588 -6.60 25.31 -7.11
C LEU A 588 -6.03 26.74 -7.27
N GLU A 589 -5.95 27.25 -8.50
CA GLU A 589 -5.52 28.62 -8.81
C GLU A 589 -6.65 29.65 -8.67
N SER A 590 -7.92 29.25 -8.78
CA SER A 590 -9.11 30.13 -8.62
C SER A 590 -9.53 30.34 -7.17
N ASN A 591 -8.98 29.57 -6.23
CA ASN A 591 -9.06 29.82 -4.80
C ASN A 591 -7.67 30.23 -4.25
N PRO A 592 -7.07 31.34 -4.72
CA PRO A 592 -5.87 31.85 -4.07
C PRO A 592 -6.27 32.26 -2.64
N PRO A 593 -5.42 32.01 -1.62
CA PRO A 593 -5.68 32.49 -0.28
C PRO A 593 -5.87 34.00 -0.33
N GLU A 594 -7.04 34.49 0.11
CA GLU A 594 -7.18 35.90 0.46
C GLU A 594 -6.22 36.17 1.62
N GLY A 595 -5.11 36.81 1.28
CA GLY A 595 -4.23 37.50 2.22
C GLY A 595 -2.90 36.80 2.50
N PHE A 596 -1.88 37.11 1.69
CA PHE A 596 -0.53 37.40 2.17
C PHE A 596 0.23 38.22 1.10
N TYR A 597 -0.20 39.47 0.94
CA TYR A 597 0.69 40.57 0.56
C TYR A 597 0.27 41.80 1.36
N GLN A 598 0.90 41.97 2.51
CA GLN A 598 1.27 43.27 3.08
C GLN A 598 2.41 43.11 4.08
#